data_AF-A0A1M5D409-F1
#
_entry.id   AF-A0A1M5D409-F1
#
_cell.length_a   1.000
_cell.length_b   1.000
_cell.length_c   1.000
_cell.angle_alpha   90.00
_cell.angle_beta   90.00
_cell.angle_gamma   90.00
#
_symmetry.space_group_name_H-M   'P 1'
#
loop_
_entity.id
_entity.type
_entity.pdbx_description
1 polymer ?
#
loop_
_entity_poly.entity_id
_entity_poly.type
_entity_poly.pdbx_seq_one_letter_code
_entity_poly.pdbx_strand_id
1 'polypeptide(L)'
;MSVIQPVVSPDVATQLINLPGSFYVSDSAVGDGNVHLNVLPCCDKGAEKVVTAVLARYAVSISSEHGIGRLKKTDLDARLPAVQRPPLTVLKQAIDPHGTINPGCVFDMP
;
A
#
# COMPACT_ATOMS: atom_id res chain seq x y z
N MET A 1 -13.09 21.42 21.68
CA MET A 1 -12.69 20.07 21.24
C MET A 1 -12.28 20.20 19.77
N SER A 2 -10.99 20.36 19.51
CA SER A 2 -10.46 20.58 18.16
C SER A 2 -10.54 19.29 17.36
N VAL A 3 -11.39 19.30 16.34
CA VAL A 3 -11.43 18.24 15.32
C VAL A 3 -10.09 18.30 14.59
N ILE A 4 -9.27 17.26 14.76
CA ILE A 4 -8.08 17.06 13.95
C ILE A 4 -8.57 16.86 12.51
N GLN A 5 -8.25 17.82 11.63
CA GLN A 5 -8.49 17.68 10.21
C GLN A 5 -7.53 16.59 9.69
N PRO A 6 -8.00 15.55 8.98
CA PRO A 6 -7.10 14.60 8.36
C PRO A 6 -6.31 15.33 7.27
N VAL A 7 -4.96 15.25 7.32
CA VAL A 7 -4.08 15.75 6.25
C VAL A 7 -4.11 14.75 5.10
N VAL A 8 -5.28 14.65 4.46
CA VAL A 8 -5.47 13.95 3.20
C VAL A 8 -5.57 15.05 2.16
N SER A 9 -4.72 15.05 1.13
CA SER A 9 -4.77 16.11 0.13
C SER A 9 -6.19 16.21 -0.46
N PRO A 10 -6.70 17.43 -0.77
CA PRO A 10 -8.09 17.63 -1.20
C PRO A 10 -8.53 16.72 -2.35
N ASP A 11 -7.60 16.36 -3.24
CA ASP A 11 -7.80 15.44 -4.37
C ASP A 11 -8.23 14.04 -3.92
N VAL A 12 -7.65 13.52 -2.84
CA VAL A 12 -7.91 12.17 -2.33
C VAL A 12 -9.25 12.12 -1.62
N ALA A 13 -9.52 13.12 -0.78
CA ALA A 13 -10.82 13.26 -0.13
C ALA A 13 -11.94 13.35 -1.18
N THR A 14 -11.74 14.13 -2.24
CA THR A 14 -12.74 14.30 -3.31
C THR A 14 -12.99 13.00 -4.09
N GLN A 15 -11.95 12.21 -4.37
CA GLN A 15 -12.12 10.93 -5.06
C GLN A 15 -12.78 9.87 -4.16
N LEU A 16 -12.49 9.86 -2.85
CA LEU A 16 -13.11 8.93 -1.89
C LEU A 16 -14.56 9.31 -1.55
N ILE A 17 -14.92 10.60 -1.55
CA ILE A 17 -16.30 11.09 -1.34
C ILE A 17 -17.26 10.57 -2.43
N ASN A 18 -16.75 10.23 -3.61
CA ASN A 18 -17.55 9.69 -4.71
C ASN A 18 -17.86 8.19 -4.56
N LEU A 19 -17.49 7.55 -3.45
CA LEU A 19 -17.85 6.17 -3.15
C LEU A 19 -19.11 6.14 -2.26
N PRO A 20 -20.30 5.95 -2.84
CA PRO A 20 -21.55 6.06 -2.11
C PRO A 20 -21.66 5.00 -1.01
N GLY A 21 -21.96 5.43 0.21
CA GLY A 21 -22.08 4.56 1.38
C GLY A 21 -20.75 4.22 2.06
N SER A 22 -19.62 4.70 1.52
CA SER A 22 -18.30 4.54 2.12
C SER A 22 -17.96 5.74 3.02
N PHE A 23 -17.32 5.47 4.14
CA PHE A 23 -16.69 6.49 4.98
C PHE A 23 -15.24 6.11 5.25
N TYR A 24 -14.38 7.11 5.40
CA TYR A 24 -12.97 6.91 5.65
C TYR A 24 -12.56 7.46 7.00
N VAL A 25 -11.63 6.76 7.64
CA VAL A 25 -11.00 7.17 8.90
C VAL A 25 -9.52 7.22 8.65
N SER A 26 -8.89 8.33 9.06
CA SER A 26 -7.46 8.49 8.94
C SER A 26 -6.87 8.94 10.27
N ASP A 27 -5.82 8.24 10.67
CA ASP A 27 -4.86 8.70 11.67
C ASP A 27 -3.50 8.85 10.97
N SER A 28 -2.67 9.77 11.45
CA SER A 28 -1.44 10.13 10.75
C SER A 28 -0.36 10.55 11.73
N ALA A 29 0.84 10.00 11.54
CA ALA A 29 2.05 10.54 12.12
C ALA A 29 2.55 11.66 11.18
N VAL A 30 1.95 12.85 11.24
CA VAL A 30 2.22 13.92 10.26
C VAL A 30 3.71 14.26 10.13
N GLY A 31 4.50 14.04 11.18
CA GLY A 31 5.94 14.33 11.20
C GLY A 31 6.81 13.46 10.28
N ASP A 32 6.37 12.25 9.89
CA ASP A 32 7.13 11.35 9.01
C ASP A 32 6.46 11.12 7.64
N GLY A 33 5.30 11.76 7.41
CA GLY A 33 4.54 11.63 6.17
C GLY A 33 3.76 10.31 6.04
N ASN A 34 3.61 9.56 7.13
CA ASN A 34 2.85 8.32 7.16
C ASN A 34 1.38 8.56 7.54
N VAL A 35 0.48 8.05 6.70
CA VAL A 35 -0.96 8.19 6.85
C VAL A 35 -1.58 6.81 6.85
N HIS A 36 -2.25 6.46 7.93
CA HIS A 36 -3.11 5.28 7.98
C HIS A 36 -4.47 5.71 7.43
N LEU A 37 -4.92 5.00 6.41
CA LEU A 37 -6.21 5.26 5.76
C LEU A 37 -7.04 3.98 5.77
N ASN A 38 -8.18 4.06 6.44
CA ASN A 38 -9.16 2.98 6.49
C ASN A 38 -10.41 3.43 5.76
N VAL A 39 -10.94 2.61 4.85
CA VAL A 39 -12.21 2.84 4.16
C VAL A 39 -13.17 1.74 4.53
N LEU A 40 -14.38 2.13 4.93
CA LEU A 40 -15.42 1.23 5.43
C LEU A 40 -16.72 1.44 4.62
N PRO A 41 -17.48 0.37 4.35
CA PRO A 41 -17.22 -1.04 4.70
C PRO A 41 -16.12 -1.70 3.86
N CYS A 42 -15.49 -2.75 4.40
CA CYS A 42 -14.19 -3.30 3.96
C CYS A 42 -14.15 -4.01 2.58
N CYS A 43 -15.21 -3.95 1.79
CA CYS A 43 -15.38 -4.72 0.56
C CYS A 43 -15.56 -3.87 -0.71
N ASP A 44 -15.35 -2.56 -0.62
CA ASP A 44 -15.41 -1.68 -1.78
C ASP A 44 -14.10 -1.73 -2.60
N LYS A 45 -14.08 -2.56 -3.65
CA LYS A 45 -12.97 -2.60 -4.63
C LYS A 45 -12.76 -1.26 -5.35
N GLY A 46 -13.73 -0.35 -5.33
CA GLY A 46 -13.61 1.02 -5.81
C GLY A 46 -12.66 1.85 -4.95
N ALA A 47 -12.74 1.69 -3.63
CA ALA A 47 -11.87 2.37 -2.67
C ALA A 47 -10.40 2.03 -2.89
N GLU A 48 -10.08 0.75 -3.02
CA GLU A 48 -8.71 0.29 -3.27
C GLU A 48 -8.13 0.89 -4.55
N LYS A 49 -8.92 0.91 -5.65
CA LYS A 49 -8.48 1.53 -6.91
C LYS A 49 -8.20 3.02 -6.78
N VAL A 50 -9.07 3.76 -6.09
CA VAL A 50 -8.90 5.20 -5.85
C VAL A 50 -7.64 5.46 -5.06
N VAL A 51 -7.45 4.75 -3.94
CA VAL A 51 -6.26 4.89 -3.08
C VAL A 51 -5.00 4.55 -3.88
N THR A 52 -4.98 3.43 -4.59
CA THR A 52 -3.85 2.98 -5.41
C THR A 52 -3.50 3.99 -6.51
N ALA A 53 -4.48 4.64 -7.15
CA ALA A 53 -4.27 5.68 -8.15
C ALA A 53 -3.65 6.95 -7.55
N VAL A 54 -4.13 7.37 -6.38
CA VAL A 54 -3.55 8.48 -5.61
C VAL A 54 -2.10 8.21 -5.26
N LEU A 55 -1.81 7.04 -4.69
CA LEU A 55 -0.46 6.66 -4.28
C LEU A 55 0.50 6.67 -5.48
N ALA A 56 0.04 6.22 -6.65
CA ALA A 56 0.82 6.29 -7.89
C ALA A 56 1.11 7.74 -8.32
N ARG A 57 0.09 8.62 -8.29
CA ARG A 57 0.24 10.02 -8.73
C ARG A 57 1.24 10.80 -7.89
N TYR A 58 1.27 10.55 -6.58
CA TYR A 58 2.14 11.26 -5.64
C TYR A 58 3.43 10.50 -5.30
N ALA A 59 3.72 9.39 -5.98
CA ALA A 59 4.88 8.53 -5.72
C ALA A 59 5.01 8.10 -4.24
N VAL A 60 3.87 7.90 -3.57
CA VAL A 60 3.80 7.50 -2.16
C VAL A 60 3.94 5.98 -2.06
N SER A 61 4.61 5.52 -0.99
CA SER A 61 4.70 4.08 -0.70
C SER A 61 3.32 3.47 -0.48
N ILE A 62 3.09 2.28 -1.05
CA ILE A 62 1.88 1.47 -0.77
C ILE A 62 1.90 0.86 0.64
N SER A 63 3.05 0.86 1.30
CA SER A 63 3.20 0.36 2.67
C SER A 63 4.38 1.04 3.34
N SER A 64 4.10 1.94 4.29
CA SER A 64 5.14 2.61 5.07
C SER A 64 5.70 1.72 6.18
N GLU A 65 4.83 0.98 6.88
CA GLU A 65 5.20 0.21 8.09
C GLU A 65 4.75 -1.26 8.06
N HIS A 66 3.59 -1.58 7.49
CA HIS A 66 3.00 -2.93 7.55
C HIS A 66 3.65 -3.95 6.60
N GLY A 67 4.61 -3.51 5.78
CA GLY A 67 5.27 -4.34 4.77
C GLY A 67 4.34 -4.77 3.63
N ILE A 68 4.84 -5.67 2.77
CA ILE A 68 4.12 -6.11 1.56
C ILE A 68 3.27 -7.36 1.83
N GLY A 69 3.85 -8.36 2.49
CA GLY A 69 3.18 -9.63 2.78
C GLY A 69 2.69 -10.32 1.51
N ARG A 70 1.59 -11.08 1.64
CA ARG A 70 0.86 -11.64 0.49
C ARG A 70 -0.12 -10.65 -0.13
N LEU A 71 -0.71 -9.81 0.73
CA LEU A 71 -1.80 -8.90 0.34
C LEU A 71 -1.35 -7.89 -0.71
N LYS A 72 -0.21 -7.23 -0.50
CA LYS A 72 0.28 -6.16 -1.39
C LYS A 72 1.29 -6.65 -2.43
N LYS A 73 1.45 -7.98 -2.58
CA LYS A 73 2.42 -8.58 -3.53
C LYS A 73 2.13 -8.12 -4.95
N THR A 74 0.87 -8.20 -5.37
CA THR A 74 0.45 -7.79 -6.73
C THR A 74 0.72 -6.31 -6.99
N ASP A 75 0.46 -5.44 -6.00
CA ASP A 75 0.77 -4.02 -6.11
C ASP A 75 2.28 -3.74 -6.18
N LEU A 76 3.09 -4.49 -5.42
CA LEU A 76 4.54 -4.42 -5.53
C LEU A 76 4.98 -4.85 -6.92
N ASP A 77 4.52 -6.00 -7.42
CA ASP A 77 4.90 -6.52 -8.75
C ASP A 77 4.57 -5.53 -9.87
N ALA A 78 3.45 -4.81 -9.76
CA ALA A 78 3.05 -3.79 -10.73
C ALA A 78 3.92 -2.52 -10.70
N ARG A 79 4.63 -2.25 -9.59
CA ARG A 79 5.35 -0.98 -9.35
C ARG A 79 6.86 -1.15 -9.22
N LEU A 80 7.33 -2.35 -8.92
CA LEU A 80 8.74 -2.64 -8.68
C LEU A 80 9.51 -2.49 -10.00
N PRO A 81 10.50 -1.58 -10.07
CA PRO A 81 11.34 -1.46 -11.25
C PRO A 81 12.02 -2.79 -11.57
N ALA A 82 12.06 -3.17 -12.84
CA ALA A 82 12.65 -4.45 -13.27
C ALA A 82 14.10 -4.62 -12.77
N VAL A 83 14.86 -3.53 -12.65
CA VAL A 83 16.24 -3.53 -12.14
C VAL A 83 16.35 -3.93 -10.66
N GLN A 84 15.28 -3.76 -9.87
CA GLN A 84 15.26 -4.10 -8.44
C GLN A 84 14.88 -5.56 -8.17
N ARG A 85 14.30 -6.28 -9.15
CA ARG A 85 13.91 -7.69 -8.96
C ARG A 85 15.12 -8.62 -8.79
N PRO A 86 16.16 -8.59 -9.65
CA PRO A 86 17.32 -9.48 -9.51
C PRO A 86 18.01 -9.45 -8.14
N PRO A 87 18.33 -8.29 -7.53
CA PRO A 87 19.01 -8.29 -6.23
C PRO A 87 18.14 -8.88 -5.10
N LEU A 88 16.81 -8.67 -5.12
CA LEU A 88 15.89 -9.27 -4.15
C LEU A 88 15.88 -10.81 -4.28
N THR A 89 15.83 -11.32 -5.51
CA THR A 89 15.88 -12.76 -5.79
C THR A 89 17.20 -13.38 -5.32
N VAL A 90 18.34 -12.73 -5.61
CA VAL A 90 19.66 -13.20 -5.18
C VAL A 90 19.75 -13.26 -3.65
N LEU A 91 19.30 -12.22 -2.95
CA LEU A 91 19.31 -12.20 -1.49
C LEU A 91 18.44 -13.31 -0.90
N LYS A 92 17.24 -13.52 -1.46
CA LYS A 92 16.33 -14.58 -1.02
C LYS A 92 16.91 -15.98 -1.26
N GLN A 93 17.56 -16.23 -2.39
CA GLN A 93 18.24 -17.50 -2.67
C GLN A 93 19.43 -17.76 -1.74
N ALA A 94 20.21 -16.73 -1.43
CA ALA A 94 21.36 -16.86 -0.54
C ALA A 94 20.93 -17.24 0.89
N ILE A 95 19.79 -16.71 1.36
CA ILE A 95 19.27 -16.96 2.71
C ILE A 95 18.41 -18.24 2.77
N ASP A 96 17.63 -18.52 1.73
CA ASP A 96 16.64 -19.60 1.69
C ASP A 96 16.72 -20.38 0.37
N PRO A 97 17.82 -21.12 0.14
CA PRO A 97 18.08 -21.82 -1.12
C PRO A 97 17.06 -22.92 -1.43
N HIS A 98 16.35 -23.42 -0.42
CA HIS A 98 15.30 -24.42 -0.57
C HIS A 98 13.88 -23.82 -0.63
N GLY A 99 13.76 -22.49 -0.53
CA GLY A 99 12.47 -21.78 -0.66
C GLY A 99 11.45 -22.13 0.42
N THR A 100 11.88 -22.45 1.63
CA THR A 100 11.00 -22.90 2.73
C THR A 100 10.51 -21.77 3.63
N ILE A 101 11.21 -20.63 3.65
CA ILE A 101 10.87 -19.50 4.52
C ILE A 101 9.76 -18.69 3.85
N ASN A 102 8.53 -18.93 4.29
CA ASN A 102 7.33 -18.16 3.93
C ASN A 102 7.09 -18.05 2.41
N PRO A 103 6.83 -19.16 1.70
CA PRO A 103 6.68 -19.18 0.25
C PRO A 103 5.57 -18.24 -0.24
N GLY A 104 5.83 -17.56 -1.36
CA GLY A 104 4.89 -16.64 -2.02
C GLY A 104 4.59 -15.35 -1.25
N CYS A 105 5.36 -15.04 -0.20
CA CYS A 105 5.27 -13.79 0.54
C CYS A 105 6.22 -12.74 -0.07
N VAL A 106 5.75 -11.49 -0.20
CA VAL A 106 6.46 -10.33 -0.79
C VAL A 106 6.67 -10.43 -2.30
N PHE A 107 7.23 -11.52 -2.81
CA PHE A 107 7.39 -11.79 -4.25
C PHE A 107 7.53 -13.30 -4.49
N ASP A 108 7.19 -13.73 -5.70
CA ASP A 108 7.40 -15.13 -6.10
C ASP A 108 8.83 -15.32 -6.62
N MET A 109 9.44 -16.43 -6.20
CA MET A 109 10.71 -16.89 -6.73
C MET A 109 10.49 -17.50 -8.12
N PRO A 110 11.40 -17.27 -9.08
CA PRO A 110 11.37 -17.96 -10.37
C PRO A 110 11.53 -19.47 -10.23
#